data_AF-A0A8G0LS24-F1
#
_entry.id   AF-A0A8G0LS24-F1
#
_cell.length_a   1.000
_cell.length_b   1.000
_cell.length_c   1.000
_cell.angle_alpha   90.00
_cell.angle_beta   90.00
_cell.angle_gamma   90.00
#
_symmetry.space_group_name_H-M   'P 1'
#
loop_
_entity.id
_entity.type
_entity.pdbx_description
1 polymer ?
#
loop_
_entity_poly.entity_id
_entity_poly.type
_entity_poly.pdbx_seq_one_letter_code
_entity_poly.pdbx_strand_id
1 'polypeptide(L)'
;MIRSTQDAQTTANDFRDQWTNPSDIFSLLLLVGGDVIQKALAQFTLNRFRPMAFSFGWVAYAFSHLLFAVGNLKALPDPDCPCTITRANSMPTSSANQSWLLGRLVRNHEYWGVPLIKDALKSGRISEQDASMYRLMEPPVRLKPLHIFIYKFVQKSPVNRSLSKDWPWFSGLITTLIQLGIAAIPAGLYGEWEILLITTGGTALAYATAHFSGYSPFLRSRALSGRAVFTLTEGNGSGTAIVFIKDTGIGIDLERLTRVEFTEGSQILRIAAASVQLVFWVALLITVSGLKTHTWFMVAVGALGMMQNLVLAGAPRTPEALGIPVQLEEVVGLHKVMDTLLELEAKVPYAGKALLPIYFPGRLREHEIERWEALEREHERAAFVS
;
A
#
# COMPACT_ATOMS: atom_id res chain seq x y z
N MET A 1 22.90 49.18 -27.65
CA MET A 1 22.97 49.16 -26.17
C MET A 1 21.64 49.50 -25.50
N ILE A 2 20.84 50.46 -25.99
CA ILE A 2 19.58 50.87 -25.34
C ILE A 2 18.46 49.82 -25.47
N ARG A 3 18.39 49.08 -26.59
CA ARG A 3 17.42 47.98 -26.76
C ARG A 3 17.63 46.84 -25.76
N SER A 4 18.86 46.39 -25.52
CA SER A 4 19.14 45.26 -24.63
C SER A 4 18.82 45.56 -23.16
N THR A 5 18.91 46.82 -22.73
CA THR A 5 18.54 47.23 -21.36
C THR A 5 17.02 47.33 -21.19
N GLN A 6 16.28 47.74 -22.22
CA GLN A 6 14.81 47.70 -22.21
C GLN A 6 14.30 46.27 -22.23
N ASP A 7 14.88 45.40 -23.08
CA ASP A 7 14.52 43.98 -23.16
C ASP A 7 14.83 43.23 -21.85
N ALA A 8 15.92 43.60 -21.16
CA ALA A 8 16.25 43.05 -19.84
C ALA A 8 15.29 43.54 -18.74
N GLN A 9 14.83 44.80 -18.80
CA GLN A 9 13.87 45.35 -17.85
C GLN A 9 12.46 44.77 -18.03
N THR A 10 12.00 44.58 -19.27
CA THR A 10 10.74 43.88 -19.55
C THR A 10 10.80 42.44 -19.09
N THR A 11 11.88 41.71 -19.40
CA THR A 11 12.08 40.34 -18.93
C THR A 11 12.08 40.23 -17.39
N ALA A 12 12.76 41.15 -16.69
CA ALA A 12 12.79 41.17 -15.23
C ALA A 12 11.42 41.49 -14.62
N ASN A 13 10.63 42.35 -15.25
CA ASN A 13 9.27 42.66 -14.83
C ASN A 13 8.33 41.47 -15.08
N ASP A 14 8.44 40.79 -16.21
CA ASP A 14 7.65 39.59 -16.52
C ASP A 14 7.93 38.46 -15.52
N PHE A 15 9.21 38.26 -15.15
CA PHE A 15 9.56 37.34 -14.06
C PHE A 15 8.95 37.78 -12.74
N ARG A 16 9.10 39.06 -12.37
CA ARG A 16 8.53 39.59 -11.12
C ARG A 16 7.02 39.38 -11.07
N ASP A 17 6.32 39.59 -12.18
CA ASP A 17 4.87 39.40 -12.28
C ASP A 17 4.49 37.92 -12.16
N GLN A 18 5.24 37.00 -12.79
CA GLN A 18 5.06 35.55 -12.59
C GLN A 18 5.30 35.12 -11.14
N TRP A 19 6.31 35.68 -10.46
CA TRP A 19 6.59 35.38 -9.05
C TRP A 19 5.61 36.08 -8.09
N THR A 20 4.91 37.12 -8.54
CA THR A 20 3.90 37.81 -7.72
C THR A 20 2.52 37.15 -7.87
N ASN A 21 2.17 36.70 -9.08
CA ASN A 21 0.94 35.97 -9.39
C ASN A 21 1.23 34.82 -10.37
N PRO A 22 1.61 33.64 -9.86
CA PRO A 22 1.92 32.50 -10.71
C PRO A 22 0.65 31.88 -11.33
N SER A 23 0.27 32.33 -12.53
CA SER A 23 -0.86 31.75 -13.28
C SER A 23 -0.49 30.44 -13.98
N ASP A 24 0.78 30.28 -14.42
CA ASP A 24 1.21 29.12 -15.23
C ASP A 24 1.76 27.94 -14.42
N ILE A 25 2.01 28.10 -13.11
CA ILE A 25 2.48 27.02 -12.23
C ILE A 25 1.42 25.91 -12.08
N PHE A 26 0.13 26.24 -12.23
CA PHE A 26 -0.94 25.24 -12.16
C PHE A 26 -0.77 24.14 -13.21
N SER A 27 -0.31 24.49 -14.41
CA SER A 27 -0.02 23.53 -15.49
C SER A 27 1.13 22.57 -15.14
N LEU A 28 2.16 23.06 -14.44
CA LEU A 28 3.27 22.23 -13.96
C LEU A 28 2.86 21.31 -12.80
N LEU A 29 2.05 21.80 -11.87
CA LEU A 29 1.49 20.99 -10.77
C LEU A 29 0.50 19.93 -11.26
N LEU A 30 -0.14 20.16 -12.41
CA LEU A 30 -1.00 19.18 -13.08
C LEU A 30 -0.23 18.08 -13.80
N LEU A 31 0.97 18.38 -14.31
CA LEU A 31 1.81 17.43 -15.05
C LEU A 31 2.31 16.29 -14.15
N VAL A 32 2.57 16.58 -12.87
CA VAL A 32 3.19 15.64 -11.93
C VAL A 32 2.24 15.37 -10.77
N GLY A 33 1.45 14.30 -10.85
CA GLY A 33 0.63 13.93 -9.69
C GLY A 33 -0.30 12.73 -9.83
N GLY A 34 -0.75 12.37 -11.04
CA GLY A 34 -1.72 11.27 -11.24
C GLY A 34 -1.29 9.95 -10.58
N ASP A 35 -0.04 9.52 -10.81
CA ASP A 35 0.52 8.29 -10.24
C ASP A 35 0.67 8.35 -8.73
N VAL A 36 0.99 9.54 -8.19
CA VAL A 36 1.11 9.77 -6.75
C VAL A 36 -0.25 9.62 -6.10
N ILE A 37 -1.30 10.21 -6.68
CA ILE A 37 -2.69 10.04 -6.22
C ILE A 37 -3.12 8.58 -6.29
N GLN A 38 -2.80 7.87 -7.38
CA GLN A 38 -3.13 6.45 -7.50
C GLN A 38 -2.47 5.61 -6.40
N LYS A 39 -1.17 5.82 -6.13
CA LYS A 39 -0.43 5.14 -5.05
C LYS A 39 -0.96 5.53 -3.67
N ALA A 40 -1.30 6.79 -3.44
CA ALA A 40 -1.89 7.26 -2.20
C ALA A 40 -3.27 6.63 -1.97
N LEU A 41 -4.13 6.55 -3.00
CA LEU A 41 -5.43 5.88 -2.91
C LEU A 41 -5.30 4.39 -2.61
N ALA A 42 -4.29 3.73 -3.18
CA ALA A 42 -4.01 2.32 -2.95
C ALA A 42 -3.72 2.00 -1.47
N GLN A 43 -3.19 2.97 -0.71
CA GLN A 43 -2.98 2.82 0.74
C GLN A 43 -4.28 2.74 1.55
N PHE A 44 -5.40 3.16 0.98
CA PHE A 44 -6.70 3.21 1.64
C PHE A 44 -7.73 2.29 0.98
N THR A 45 -7.31 1.26 0.25
CA THR A 45 -8.18 0.31 -0.47
C THR A 45 -9.34 -0.23 0.38
N LEU A 46 -9.12 -0.39 1.68
CA LEU A 46 -10.07 -1.00 2.61
C LEU A 46 -10.80 -0.05 3.56
N ASN A 47 -10.49 1.24 3.49
CA ASN A 47 -11.17 2.24 4.30
C ASN A 47 -12.37 2.79 3.52
N ARG A 48 -13.56 2.77 4.14
CA ARG A 48 -14.78 3.36 3.55
C ARG A 48 -14.62 4.87 3.30
N PHE A 49 -13.90 5.53 4.20
CA PHE A 49 -13.54 6.94 4.09
C PHE A 49 -12.03 7.08 3.95
N ARG A 50 -11.61 7.80 2.91
CA ARG A 50 -10.21 7.98 2.52
C ARG A 50 -9.84 9.45 2.62
N PRO A 51 -9.29 9.89 3.77
CA PRO A 51 -8.87 11.27 3.93
C PRO A 51 -7.61 11.52 3.10
N MET A 52 -7.79 12.07 1.91
CA MET A 52 -6.71 12.49 1.03
C MET A 52 -6.85 13.97 0.74
N ALA A 53 -5.75 14.71 0.89
CA ALA A 53 -5.76 16.15 0.69
C ALA A 53 -6.03 16.52 -0.78
N PHE A 54 -6.70 17.65 -0.98
CA PHE A 54 -6.92 18.21 -2.30
C PHE A 54 -5.58 18.62 -2.92
N SER A 55 -5.36 18.30 -4.18
CA SER A 55 -4.19 18.75 -4.94
C SER A 55 -4.51 18.74 -6.43
N PHE A 56 -3.72 19.43 -7.23
CA PHE A 56 -3.96 19.48 -8.68
C PHE A 56 -3.72 18.12 -9.36
N GLY A 57 -2.91 17.24 -8.79
CA GLY A 57 -2.66 15.88 -9.31
C GLY A 57 -3.91 14.99 -9.44
N TRP A 58 -5.01 15.34 -8.74
CA TRP A 58 -6.27 14.64 -8.88
C TRP A 58 -6.91 14.73 -10.27
N VAL A 59 -6.66 15.83 -10.99
CA VAL A 59 -7.17 15.97 -12.36
C VAL A 59 -6.50 14.95 -13.26
N ALA A 60 -5.17 14.84 -13.20
CA ALA A 60 -4.42 13.83 -13.96
C ALA A 60 -4.90 12.41 -13.59
N TYR A 61 -5.13 12.15 -12.30
CA TYR A 61 -5.70 10.88 -11.85
C TYR A 61 -7.10 10.64 -12.41
N ALA A 62 -7.96 11.65 -12.55
CA ALA A 62 -9.31 11.49 -13.10
C ALA A 62 -9.29 10.98 -14.55
N PHE A 63 -8.33 11.44 -15.37
CA PHE A 63 -8.11 10.90 -16.71
C PHE A 63 -7.67 9.43 -16.66
N SER A 64 -6.69 9.09 -15.83
CA SER A 64 -6.25 7.70 -15.64
C SER A 64 -7.38 6.81 -15.14
N HIS A 65 -8.21 7.31 -14.22
CA HIS A 65 -9.35 6.59 -13.67
C HIS A 65 -10.41 6.29 -14.74
N LEU A 66 -10.69 7.24 -15.64
CA LEU A 66 -11.55 7.00 -16.80
C LEU A 66 -10.93 5.96 -17.75
N LEU A 67 -9.63 6.07 -18.03
CA LEU A 67 -8.92 5.09 -18.87
C LEU A 67 -9.02 3.67 -18.27
N PHE A 68 -8.85 3.54 -16.95
CA PHE A 68 -9.00 2.26 -16.26
C PHE A 68 -10.44 1.73 -16.31
N ALA A 69 -11.44 2.62 -16.23
CA ALA A 69 -12.84 2.24 -16.35
C ALA A 69 -13.19 1.77 -17.78
N VAL A 70 -12.65 2.41 -18.81
CA VAL A 70 -12.91 2.08 -20.22
C VAL A 70 -12.14 0.83 -20.67
N GLY A 71 -10.85 0.75 -20.36
CA GLY A 71 -9.98 -0.34 -20.83
C GLY A 71 -10.08 -1.62 -20.00
N ASN A 72 -10.93 -1.67 -18.97
CA ASN A 72 -10.89 -2.69 -17.91
C ASN A 72 -9.49 -2.89 -17.33
N LEU A 73 -8.68 -1.83 -17.33
CA LEU A 73 -7.31 -1.88 -16.87
C LEU A 73 -7.29 -1.85 -15.34
N LYS A 74 -6.16 -2.30 -14.80
CA LYS A 74 -5.88 -2.32 -13.39
C LYS A 74 -5.96 -0.91 -12.77
N ALA A 75 -6.89 -0.71 -11.83
CA ALA A 75 -7.04 0.56 -11.11
C ALA A 75 -5.97 0.77 -10.02
N LEU A 76 -5.34 -0.31 -9.54
CA LEU A 76 -4.24 -0.27 -8.58
C LEU A 76 -2.89 -0.03 -9.29
N PRO A 77 -1.90 0.58 -8.62
CA PRO A 77 -0.56 0.68 -9.19
C PRO A 77 0.07 -0.70 -9.42
N ASP A 78 1.15 -0.73 -10.19
CA ASP A 78 1.99 -1.91 -10.34
C ASP A 78 2.74 -2.27 -9.07
N PRO A 79 3.05 -3.57 -8.86
CA PRO A 79 3.72 -4.02 -7.65
C PRO A 79 5.04 -3.28 -7.42
N ASP A 80 5.19 -2.69 -6.23
CA ASP A 80 6.39 -1.92 -5.86
C ASP A 80 7.63 -2.83 -5.63
N CYS A 81 7.42 -4.09 -5.25
CA CYS A 81 8.47 -5.07 -4.99
C CYS A 81 8.10 -6.40 -5.65
N PRO A 82 9.01 -7.02 -6.44
CA PRO A 82 8.79 -8.36 -6.96
C PRO A 82 8.81 -9.36 -5.80
N CYS A 83 7.70 -10.07 -5.61
CA CYS A 83 7.64 -11.15 -4.65
C CYS A 83 6.94 -12.36 -5.26
N THR A 84 7.27 -13.53 -4.74
CA THR A 84 6.67 -14.80 -5.12
C THR A 84 5.78 -15.26 -3.98
N ILE A 85 4.57 -15.67 -4.34
CA ILE A 85 3.63 -16.29 -3.41
C ILE A 85 3.57 -17.76 -3.77
N THR A 86 3.83 -18.61 -2.78
CA THR A 86 3.74 -20.06 -2.94
C THR A 86 2.72 -20.59 -1.94
N ARG A 87 1.68 -21.23 -2.44
CA ARG A 87 0.75 -22.00 -1.60
C ARG A 87 1.48 -23.25 -1.14
N ALA A 88 1.53 -23.45 0.17
CA ALA A 88 2.12 -24.62 0.80
C ALA A 88 1.05 -25.71 0.97
N ASN A 89 1.17 -26.74 0.14
CA ASN A 89 0.37 -27.96 0.09
C ASN A 89 1.30 -29.09 -0.40
N SER A 90 0.78 -30.32 -0.49
CA SER A 90 1.56 -31.48 -0.96
C SER A 90 2.28 -31.24 -2.29
N MET A 91 1.66 -30.47 -3.19
CA MET A 91 2.25 -30.02 -4.45
C MET A 91 2.28 -28.49 -4.52
N PRO A 92 3.37 -27.85 -4.05
CA PRO A 92 3.47 -26.40 -3.97
C PRO A 92 3.25 -25.70 -5.32
N THR A 93 2.37 -24.71 -5.35
CA THR A 93 2.13 -23.87 -6.52
C THR A 93 2.63 -22.46 -6.25
N SER A 94 3.58 -22.00 -7.06
CA SER A 94 4.12 -20.64 -7.00
C SER A 94 3.47 -19.72 -8.03
N SER A 95 3.32 -18.45 -7.68
CA SER A 95 2.77 -17.41 -8.55
C SER A 95 3.53 -16.10 -8.35
N ALA A 96 3.78 -15.39 -9.45
CA ALA A 96 4.40 -14.08 -9.41
C ALA A 96 3.41 -13.03 -8.87
N ASN A 97 3.88 -12.14 -8.00
CA ASN A 97 3.06 -11.07 -7.47
C ASN A 97 2.78 -10.01 -8.54
N GLN A 98 1.49 -9.78 -8.85
CA GLN A 98 1.04 -8.62 -9.63
C GLN A 98 0.31 -7.58 -8.78
N SER A 99 0.28 -7.78 -7.47
CA SER A 99 -0.45 -6.97 -6.50
C SER A 99 0.45 -5.92 -5.83
N TRP A 100 0.02 -4.67 -5.89
CA TRP A 100 0.68 -3.58 -5.16
C TRP A 100 0.66 -3.79 -3.64
N LEU A 101 -0.45 -4.33 -3.11
CA LEU A 101 -0.63 -4.53 -1.68
C LEU A 101 0.37 -5.56 -1.10
N LEU A 102 0.56 -6.67 -1.80
CA LEU A 102 1.46 -7.74 -1.38
C LEU A 102 2.91 -7.30 -1.46
N GLY A 103 3.29 -6.54 -2.50
CA GLY A 103 4.63 -5.96 -2.60
C GLY A 103 4.93 -5.03 -1.42
N ARG A 104 3.94 -4.23 -0.98
CA ARG A 104 4.06 -3.35 0.19
C ARG A 104 4.18 -4.11 1.51
N LEU A 105 3.47 -5.24 1.63
CA LEU A 105 3.52 -6.08 2.81
C LEU A 105 4.94 -6.64 3.02
N VAL A 106 5.57 -7.15 1.95
CA VAL A 106 6.96 -7.67 2.01
C VAL A 106 7.96 -6.55 2.27
N ARG A 107 7.93 -5.50 1.44
CA ARG A 107 8.91 -4.42 1.49
C ARG A 107 8.96 -3.71 2.85
N ASN A 108 7.82 -3.56 3.50
CA ASN A 108 7.72 -2.85 4.78
C ASN A 108 7.77 -3.79 5.99
N HIS A 109 8.08 -5.09 5.82
CA HIS A 109 8.10 -6.07 6.90
C HIS A 109 8.93 -5.63 8.11
N GLU A 110 10.09 -5.02 7.89
CA GLU A 110 10.94 -4.50 8.97
C GLU A 110 10.24 -3.42 9.80
N TYR A 111 9.36 -2.62 9.20
CA TYR A 111 8.62 -1.58 9.90
C TYR A 111 7.46 -2.14 10.72
N TRP A 112 6.62 -2.99 10.13
CA TRP A 112 5.39 -3.47 10.78
C TRP A 112 5.59 -4.76 11.58
N GLY A 113 6.64 -5.53 11.33
CA GLY A 113 6.98 -6.73 12.09
C GLY A 113 7.47 -6.42 13.51
N VAL A 114 8.22 -5.34 13.71
CA VAL A 114 8.79 -4.96 15.02
C VAL A 114 7.72 -4.77 16.11
N PRO A 115 6.61 -4.03 15.88
CA PRO A 115 5.50 -3.97 16.84
C PRO A 115 4.90 -5.33 17.17
N LEU A 116 4.70 -6.19 16.16
CA LEU A 116 4.10 -7.52 16.36
C LEU A 116 5.02 -8.46 17.15
N ILE A 117 6.34 -8.36 16.95
CA ILE A 117 7.34 -9.09 17.76
C ILE A 117 7.28 -8.60 19.22
N LYS A 118 7.22 -7.29 19.45
CA LYS A 118 7.11 -6.72 20.81
C LYS A 118 5.82 -7.16 21.49
N ASP A 119 4.71 -7.21 20.76
CA ASP A 119 3.42 -7.67 21.31
C ASP A 119 3.42 -9.17 21.57
N ALA A 120 4.08 -9.97 20.74
CA ALA A 120 4.28 -11.40 20.96
C ALA A 120 5.15 -11.68 22.21
N LEU A 121 6.21 -10.90 22.44
CA LEU A 121 7.03 -10.95 23.64
C LEU A 121 6.24 -10.60 24.91
N LYS A 122 5.50 -9.49 24.89
CA LYS A 122 4.68 -9.06 26.04
C LYS A 122 3.59 -10.07 26.41
N SER A 123 3.05 -10.76 25.41
CA SER A 123 2.01 -11.77 25.61
C SER A 123 2.56 -13.15 25.94
N GLY A 124 3.88 -13.32 26.01
CA GLY A 124 4.53 -14.60 26.30
C GLY A 124 4.37 -15.65 25.21
N ARG A 125 4.00 -15.26 23.98
CA ARG A 125 3.94 -16.20 22.83
C ARG A 125 5.33 -16.55 22.31
N ILE A 126 6.27 -15.62 22.47
CA ILE A 126 7.67 -15.79 22.12
C ILE A 126 8.48 -15.56 23.40
N SER A 127 9.43 -16.44 23.69
CA SER A 127 10.37 -16.26 24.80
C SER A 127 11.41 -15.19 24.45
N GLU A 128 11.89 -14.45 25.45
CA GLU A 128 13.05 -13.54 25.26
C GLU A 128 14.28 -14.31 24.76
N GLN A 129 14.42 -15.58 25.17
CA GLN A 129 15.48 -16.46 24.70
C GLN A 129 15.38 -16.69 23.19
N ASP A 130 14.18 -16.97 22.67
CA ASP A 130 13.96 -17.17 21.23
C ASP A 130 14.21 -15.89 20.44
N ALA A 131 13.73 -14.75 20.93
CA ALA A 131 13.98 -13.46 20.28
C ALA A 131 15.48 -13.10 20.24
N SER A 132 16.24 -13.45 21.29
CA SER A 132 17.69 -13.27 21.34
C SER A 132 18.44 -14.25 20.43
N MET A 133 18.00 -15.51 20.37
CA MET A 133 18.54 -16.54 19.47
C MET A 133 18.44 -16.09 18.02
N TYR A 134 17.31 -15.51 17.62
CA TYR A 134 17.08 -14.98 16.28
C TYR A 134 17.60 -13.55 16.08
N ARG A 135 18.37 -13.00 17.03
CA ARG A 135 18.92 -11.63 17.01
C ARG A 135 17.90 -10.55 16.66
N LEU A 136 16.64 -10.75 17.01
CA LEU A 136 15.56 -9.77 16.75
C LEU A 136 15.73 -8.49 17.57
N MET A 137 16.60 -8.52 18.59
CA MET A 137 16.94 -7.43 19.50
C MET A 137 18.23 -6.67 19.12
N GLU A 138 19.05 -7.19 18.20
CA GLU A 138 20.35 -6.60 17.83
C GLU A 138 20.29 -5.82 16.50
N PRO A 139 21.11 -4.76 16.32
CA PRO A 139 21.16 -4.03 15.05
C PRO A 139 21.62 -4.94 13.90
N PRO A 140 21.12 -4.73 12.66
CA PRO A 140 21.32 -5.69 11.57
C PRO A 140 22.81 -5.84 11.21
N VAL A 141 23.36 -7.02 11.49
CA VAL A 141 24.69 -7.43 11.01
C VAL A 141 24.60 -7.72 9.50
N ARG A 142 25.66 -7.38 8.74
CA ARG A 142 25.69 -7.40 7.25
C ARG A 142 25.44 -8.77 6.59
N LEU A 143 25.44 -9.87 7.34
CA LEU A 143 25.04 -11.20 6.88
C LEU A 143 23.73 -11.54 7.58
N LYS A 144 22.60 -11.38 6.88
CA LYS A 144 21.29 -11.78 7.38
C LYS A 144 21.10 -13.28 7.09
N PRO A 145 21.16 -14.19 8.09
CA PRO A 145 20.65 -15.54 7.89
C PRO A 145 19.18 -15.49 7.48
N LEU A 146 18.67 -16.56 6.87
CA LEU A 146 17.27 -16.63 6.47
C LEU A 146 16.39 -16.65 7.73
N HIS A 147 15.59 -15.61 7.93
CA HIS A 147 14.57 -15.55 8.97
C HIS A 147 13.20 -15.75 8.34
N ILE A 148 12.42 -16.62 8.95
CA ILE A 148 11.08 -16.95 8.52
C ILE A 148 10.11 -16.53 9.61
N PHE A 149 9.22 -15.60 9.28
CA PHE A 149 8.23 -15.09 10.21
C PHE A 149 6.90 -15.80 9.97
N ILE A 150 6.38 -16.48 10.98
CA ILE A 150 5.12 -17.22 10.92
C ILE A 150 4.03 -16.34 11.52
N TYR A 151 3.11 -15.91 10.67
CA TYR A 151 1.96 -15.10 11.02
C TYR A 151 0.68 -15.90 10.86
N LYS A 152 -0.20 -15.78 11.85
CA LYS A 152 -1.53 -16.36 11.81
C LYS A 152 -2.58 -15.28 11.54
N PHE A 153 -3.54 -15.57 10.66
CA PHE A 153 -4.67 -14.68 10.44
C PHE A 153 -5.57 -14.64 11.66
N VAL A 154 -5.91 -13.44 12.12
CA VAL A 154 -6.80 -13.25 13.29
C VAL A 154 -8.16 -12.73 12.82
N GLN A 155 -9.23 -13.27 13.41
CA GLN A 155 -10.57 -12.73 13.16
C GLN A 155 -10.65 -11.32 13.76
N LYS A 156 -11.05 -10.32 12.96
CA LYS A 156 -11.30 -8.97 13.47
C LYS A 156 -12.38 -9.06 14.55
N SER A 157 -11.99 -8.78 15.80
CA SER A 157 -12.94 -8.66 16.91
C SER A 157 -14.00 -7.61 16.55
N PRO A 158 -15.30 -7.84 16.82
CA PRO A 158 -16.37 -6.91 16.51
C PRO A 158 -16.19 -5.53 17.18
N VAL A 159 -15.39 -5.44 18.24
CA VAL A 159 -15.03 -4.19 18.94
C VAL A 159 -13.97 -3.38 18.17
N ASN A 160 -13.07 -4.04 17.42
CA ASN A 160 -12.01 -3.43 16.60
C ASN A 160 -12.39 -3.38 15.10
N ARG A 161 -13.67 -3.14 14.81
CA ARG A 161 -14.21 -3.18 13.45
C ARG A 161 -13.75 -2.00 12.57
N SER A 162 -13.26 -0.93 13.18
CA SER A 162 -12.59 0.15 12.46
C SER A 162 -11.19 -0.33 12.11
N LEU A 163 -10.85 -0.40 10.81
CA LEU A 163 -9.44 -0.48 10.39
C LEU A 163 -8.64 0.52 11.23
N SER A 164 -7.51 0.08 11.81
CA SER A 164 -6.68 0.93 12.66
C SER A 164 -6.47 2.28 11.96
N LYS A 165 -6.93 3.36 12.61
CA LYS A 165 -6.75 4.72 12.12
C LYS A 165 -5.31 5.11 12.42
N ASP A 166 -4.37 4.69 11.58
CA ASP A 166 -2.97 5.05 11.83
C ASP A 166 -2.69 6.50 11.43
N TRP A 167 -1.48 6.96 11.73
CA TRP A 167 -1.02 8.32 11.44
C TRP A 167 -1.27 8.79 10.00
N PRO A 168 -1.11 7.99 8.91
CA PRO A 168 -1.34 8.54 7.57
C PRO A 168 -2.83 8.78 7.32
N TRP A 169 -3.74 8.09 8.02
CA TRP A 169 -5.17 8.43 7.98
C TRP A 169 -5.43 9.80 8.62
N PHE A 170 -4.85 10.07 9.80
CA PHE A 170 -4.98 11.38 10.45
C PHE A 170 -4.28 12.50 9.66
N SER A 171 -3.14 12.19 9.00
CA SER A 171 -2.39 13.18 8.22
C SER A 171 -3.22 13.82 7.12
N GLY A 172 -4.08 13.05 6.44
CA GLY A 172 -4.94 13.58 5.39
C GLY A 172 -6.01 14.49 5.94
N LEU A 173 -6.63 14.11 7.06
CA LEU A 173 -7.66 14.92 7.71
C LEU A 173 -7.09 16.25 8.23
N ILE A 174 -5.94 16.20 8.92
CA ILE A 174 -5.24 17.38 9.42
C ILE A 174 -4.86 18.30 8.25
N THR A 175 -4.34 17.74 7.17
CA THR A 175 -3.93 18.54 6.00
C THR A 175 -5.13 19.21 5.34
N THR A 176 -6.27 18.51 5.20
CA THR A 176 -7.50 19.13 4.71
C THR A 176 -7.96 20.30 5.58
N LEU A 177 -7.88 20.17 6.92
CA LEU A 177 -8.23 21.27 7.83
C LEU A 177 -7.27 22.46 7.65
N ILE A 178 -5.97 22.21 7.51
CA ILE A 178 -4.98 23.25 7.24
C ILE A 178 -5.26 23.92 5.88
N GLN A 179 -5.57 23.15 4.83
CA GLN A 179 -5.90 23.69 3.52
C GLN A 179 -7.12 24.61 3.56
N LEU A 180 -8.19 24.20 4.24
CA LEU A 180 -9.38 25.04 4.43
C LEU A 180 -9.05 26.30 5.26
N GLY A 181 -8.18 26.18 6.26
CA GLY A 181 -7.69 27.33 7.03
C GLY A 181 -6.93 28.35 6.16
N ILE A 182 -5.98 27.88 5.34
CA ILE A 182 -5.24 28.74 4.40
C ILE A 182 -6.19 29.39 3.40
N ALA A 183 -7.15 28.63 2.86
CA ALA A 183 -8.12 29.10 1.90
C ALA A 183 -9.15 30.10 2.48
N ALA A 184 -9.34 30.11 3.80
CA ALA A 184 -10.23 31.06 4.48
C ALA A 184 -9.59 32.43 4.74
N ILE A 185 -8.25 32.54 4.70
CA ILE A 185 -7.54 33.81 4.94
C ILE A 185 -7.96 34.89 3.92
N PRO A 186 -7.98 34.63 2.60
CA PRO A 186 -8.39 35.63 1.61
C PRO A 186 -9.85 36.04 1.74
N ALA A 187 -10.71 35.07 2.08
CA ALA A 187 -12.13 35.32 2.33
C ALA A 187 -12.36 36.27 3.51
N GLY A 188 -11.59 36.10 4.60
CA GLY A 188 -11.70 36.92 5.79
C GLY A 188 -11.04 38.30 5.67
N LEU A 189 -9.88 38.39 5.02
CA LEU A 189 -9.09 39.63 4.94
C LEU A 189 -9.44 40.51 3.74
N TYR A 190 -9.73 39.90 2.60
CA TYR A 190 -9.94 40.62 1.32
C TYR A 190 -11.37 40.50 0.79
N GLY A 191 -12.23 39.71 1.46
CA GLY A 191 -13.60 39.45 1.00
C GLY A 191 -13.66 38.52 -0.23
N GLU A 192 -12.55 37.88 -0.59
CA GLU A 192 -12.43 37.01 -1.76
C GLU A 192 -12.75 35.56 -1.40
N TRP A 193 -13.96 35.11 -1.72
CA TRP A 193 -14.44 33.76 -1.39
C TRP A 193 -14.04 32.68 -2.40
N GLU A 194 -13.42 33.07 -3.51
CA GLU A 194 -13.11 32.20 -4.66
C GLU A 194 -12.19 31.04 -4.28
N ILE A 195 -11.10 31.34 -3.56
CA ILE A 195 -10.09 30.37 -3.11
C ILE A 195 -10.71 29.36 -2.13
N LEU A 196 -11.58 29.82 -1.23
CA LEU A 196 -12.29 28.96 -0.28
C LEU A 196 -13.27 28.03 -1.00
N LEU A 197 -14.03 28.55 -1.96
CA LEU A 197 -14.98 27.79 -2.75
C LEU A 197 -14.28 26.70 -3.57
N ILE A 198 -13.18 27.05 -4.25
CA ILE A 198 -12.40 26.09 -5.04
C ILE A 198 -11.78 25.02 -4.14
N THR A 199 -11.20 25.39 -3.00
CA THR A 199 -10.57 24.43 -2.07
C THR A 199 -11.61 23.48 -1.46
N THR A 200 -12.78 24.01 -1.08
CA THR A 200 -13.88 23.20 -0.52
C THR A 200 -14.47 22.27 -1.57
N GLY A 201 -14.76 22.80 -2.77
CA GLY A 201 -15.25 22.01 -3.91
C GLY A 201 -14.27 20.93 -4.33
N GLY A 202 -12.98 21.28 -4.42
CA GLY A 202 -11.90 20.35 -4.75
C GLY A 202 -11.70 19.27 -3.69
N THR A 203 -11.83 19.61 -2.41
CA THR A 203 -11.79 18.63 -1.31
C THR A 203 -12.98 17.67 -1.37
N ALA A 204 -14.20 18.19 -1.56
CA ALA A 204 -15.39 17.37 -1.71
C ALA A 204 -15.27 16.44 -2.92
N LEU A 205 -14.75 16.97 -4.03
CA LEU A 205 -14.51 16.21 -5.25
C LEU A 205 -13.41 15.16 -5.08
N ALA A 206 -12.34 15.45 -4.36
CA ALA A 206 -11.29 14.48 -4.01
C ALA A 206 -11.88 13.31 -3.19
N TYR A 207 -12.70 13.60 -2.18
CA TYR A 207 -13.36 12.56 -1.39
C TYR A 207 -14.40 11.76 -2.19
N ALA A 208 -15.15 12.40 -3.08
CA ALA A 208 -16.05 11.71 -3.99
C ALA A 208 -15.29 10.81 -4.97
N THR A 209 -14.25 11.32 -5.63
CA THR A 209 -13.36 10.54 -6.52
C THR A 209 -12.81 9.34 -5.78
N ALA A 210 -12.27 9.59 -4.57
CA ALA A 210 -11.76 8.54 -3.71
C ALA A 210 -12.85 7.53 -3.45
N HIS A 211 -14.06 7.90 -3.04
CA HIS A 211 -15.11 6.94 -2.72
C HIS A 211 -15.50 6.05 -3.91
N PHE A 212 -15.66 6.66 -5.10
CA PHE A 212 -16.13 5.98 -6.31
C PHE A 212 -15.05 5.23 -7.10
N SER A 213 -13.76 5.36 -6.76
CA SER A 213 -12.67 4.75 -7.52
C SER A 213 -12.58 3.21 -7.46
N GLY A 214 -13.62 2.53 -6.98
CA GLY A 214 -13.82 1.10 -7.25
C GLY A 214 -12.91 0.13 -6.49
N TYR A 215 -12.11 0.57 -5.51
CA TYR A 215 -11.24 -0.33 -4.71
C TYR A 215 -12.00 -1.22 -3.69
N SER A 216 -13.34 -1.10 -3.60
CA SER A 216 -14.18 -1.80 -2.62
C SER A 216 -14.34 -3.33 -2.77
N PRO A 217 -14.11 -4.01 -3.91
CA PRO A 217 -14.36 -5.45 -4.01
C PRO A 217 -13.27 -6.33 -3.40
N PHE A 218 -12.18 -5.79 -2.85
CA PHE A 218 -11.20 -6.57 -2.07
C PHE A 218 -11.87 -7.44 -0.99
N LEU A 219 -13.03 -7.00 -0.48
CA LEU A 219 -13.77 -7.65 0.61
C LEU A 219 -14.80 -8.69 0.18
N ARG A 220 -15.06 -8.91 -1.13
CA ARG A 220 -16.11 -9.86 -1.56
C ARG A 220 -15.63 -11.29 -1.79
N SER A 221 -14.32 -11.50 -1.93
CA SER A 221 -13.72 -12.83 -1.85
C SER A 221 -13.61 -13.29 -0.38
N ARG A 222 -14.74 -13.31 0.33
CA ARG A 222 -14.82 -13.96 1.64
C ARG A 222 -14.66 -15.46 1.44
N ALA A 223 -13.61 -15.99 2.03
CA ALA A 223 -13.42 -17.38 2.39
C ALA A 223 -13.64 -18.40 1.27
N LEU A 224 -12.56 -18.82 0.62
CA LEU A 224 -12.48 -20.25 0.30
C LEU A 224 -12.58 -21.02 1.63
N SER A 225 -13.52 -21.95 1.71
CA SER A 225 -13.59 -22.97 2.77
C SER A 225 -12.31 -23.78 2.74
N GLY A 226 -11.47 -23.61 3.76
CA GLY A 226 -10.26 -24.43 3.91
C GLY A 226 -9.15 -23.70 4.64
N ARG A 227 -8.46 -24.47 5.48
CA ARG A 227 -7.15 -24.11 6.03
C ARG A 227 -6.15 -24.05 4.86
N ALA A 228 -5.33 -23.01 4.84
CA ALA A 228 -4.31 -22.85 3.81
C ALA A 228 -3.08 -22.18 4.40
N VAL A 229 -1.91 -22.54 3.88
CA VAL A 229 -0.64 -21.92 4.26
C VAL A 229 -0.08 -21.25 3.02
N PHE A 230 0.32 -19.99 3.15
CA PHE A 230 0.92 -19.21 2.08
C PHE A 230 2.30 -18.76 2.50
N THR A 231 3.27 -18.88 1.60
CA THR A 231 4.62 -18.36 1.81
C THR A 231 4.83 -17.20 0.85
N LEU A 232 5.51 -16.16 1.33
CA LEU A 232 5.73 -14.91 0.63
C LEU A 232 7.21 -14.53 0.80
N THR A 233 7.90 -14.35 -0.31
CA THR A 233 9.36 -14.07 -0.34
C THR A 233 9.72 -13.19 -1.52
N GLU A 234 10.76 -12.37 -1.40
CA GLU A 234 11.35 -11.62 -2.53
C GLU A 234 12.24 -12.50 -3.43
N GLY A 235 12.49 -13.75 -3.01
CA GLY A 235 13.30 -14.73 -3.73
C GLY A 235 14.69 -14.93 -3.14
N ASN A 236 15.53 -15.65 -3.88
CA ASN A 236 16.89 -15.98 -3.48
C ASN A 236 17.73 -14.70 -3.35
N GLY A 237 18.34 -14.48 -2.17
CA GLY A 237 19.06 -13.26 -1.81
C GLY A 237 18.34 -12.37 -0.79
N SER A 238 17.05 -12.60 -0.55
CA SER A 238 16.36 -11.99 0.58
C SER A 238 16.63 -12.78 1.86
N GLY A 239 16.98 -12.09 2.95
CA GLY A 239 17.19 -12.70 4.27
C GLY A 239 15.89 -12.96 5.03
N THR A 240 14.73 -12.82 4.39
CA THR A 240 13.43 -12.82 5.05
C THR A 240 12.36 -13.51 4.21
N ALA A 241 11.72 -14.52 4.78
CA ALA A 241 10.50 -15.12 4.26
C ALA A 241 9.35 -14.90 5.25
N ILE A 242 8.14 -14.78 4.72
CA ILE A 242 6.94 -14.57 5.53
C ILE A 242 5.99 -15.73 5.24
N VAL A 243 5.51 -16.39 6.28
CA VAL A 243 4.54 -17.48 6.20
C VAL A 243 3.25 -17.02 6.83
N PHE A 244 2.14 -17.16 6.10
CA PHE A 244 0.80 -16.87 6.58
C PHE A 244 -0.01 -18.15 6.74
N ILE A 245 -0.49 -18.39 7.96
CA ILE A 245 -1.37 -19.50 8.30
C ILE A 245 -2.81 -18.98 8.34
N LYS A 246 -3.64 -19.53 7.45
CA LYS A 246 -5.06 -19.23 7.34
C LYS A 246 -5.87 -20.40 7.89
N ASP A 247 -6.74 -20.12 8.87
CA ASP A 247 -7.70 -21.08 9.42
C ASP A 247 -9.06 -21.02 8.70
N THR A 248 -9.92 -22.01 8.94
CA THR A 248 -11.26 -22.08 8.31
C THR A 248 -12.12 -20.87 8.72
N GLY A 249 -12.66 -20.17 7.73
CA GLY A 249 -13.54 -19.01 7.95
C GLY A 249 -12.85 -17.71 8.39
N ILE A 250 -11.52 -17.70 8.55
CA ILE A 250 -10.75 -16.53 9.00
C ILE A 250 -9.64 -16.23 7.97
N GLY A 251 -9.49 -14.95 7.60
CA GLY A 251 -8.42 -14.49 6.70
C GLY A 251 -8.82 -14.37 5.23
N ILE A 252 -7.84 -13.94 4.42
CA ILE A 252 -8.00 -13.66 2.98
C ILE A 252 -7.13 -14.65 2.21
N ASP A 253 -7.59 -15.10 1.05
CA ASP A 253 -6.77 -15.89 0.14
C ASP A 253 -5.77 -14.97 -0.57
N LEU A 254 -4.50 -15.05 -0.16
CA LEU A 254 -3.43 -14.22 -0.71
C LEU A 254 -3.14 -14.55 -2.18
N GLU A 255 -3.43 -15.78 -2.64
CA GLU A 255 -3.24 -16.15 -4.05
C GLU A 255 -4.21 -15.38 -4.96
N ARG A 256 -5.45 -15.18 -4.52
CA ARG A 256 -6.41 -14.32 -5.22
C ARG A 256 -6.00 -12.87 -5.24
N LEU A 257 -5.25 -12.41 -4.23
CA LEU A 257 -4.70 -11.06 -4.25
C LEU A 257 -3.61 -10.89 -5.31
N THR A 258 -2.97 -11.98 -5.75
CA THR A 258 -1.97 -11.94 -6.84
C THR A 258 -2.61 -11.69 -8.19
N ARG A 259 -3.81 -12.24 -8.42
CA ARG A 259 -4.59 -12.04 -9.64
C ARG A 259 -5.36 -10.75 -9.49
N VAL A 260 -4.89 -9.74 -10.20
CA VAL A 260 -5.54 -8.44 -10.33
C VAL A 260 -6.81 -8.59 -11.21
N GLU A 261 -7.80 -9.32 -10.74
CA GLU A 261 -9.11 -9.38 -11.40
C GLU A 261 -10.07 -8.42 -10.66
N PHE A 262 -10.11 -7.17 -11.13
CA PHE A 262 -10.96 -6.13 -10.55
C PHE A 262 -12.09 -5.73 -11.50
N THR A 263 -13.13 -6.56 -11.58
CA THR A 263 -14.40 -6.11 -12.20
C THR A 263 -15.60 -6.90 -11.69
N GLU A 264 -15.85 -6.92 -10.39
CA GLU A 264 -17.23 -7.19 -9.92
C GLU A 264 -18.03 -5.87 -9.97
N GLY A 265 -18.80 -5.68 -11.05
CA GLY A 265 -19.71 -4.54 -11.19
C GLY A 265 -20.02 -4.17 -12.64
N SER A 266 -21.06 -3.36 -12.84
CA SER A 266 -21.41 -2.84 -14.16
C SER A 266 -20.33 -1.88 -14.66
N GLN A 267 -19.67 -2.25 -15.77
CA GLN A 267 -18.69 -1.41 -16.46
C GLN A 267 -19.30 -0.05 -16.85
N ILE A 268 -20.56 -0.05 -17.29
CA ILE A 268 -21.28 1.16 -17.71
C ILE A 268 -21.37 2.15 -16.54
N LEU A 269 -21.70 1.68 -15.34
CA LEU A 269 -21.81 2.55 -14.16
C LEU A 269 -20.45 3.14 -13.76
N ARG A 270 -19.38 2.36 -13.88
CA ARG A 270 -18.01 2.84 -13.60
C ARG A 270 -17.57 3.91 -14.59
N ILE A 271 -17.79 3.66 -15.89
CA ILE A 271 -17.47 4.62 -16.95
C ILE A 271 -18.29 5.89 -16.75
N ALA A 272 -19.60 5.78 -16.51
CA ALA A 272 -20.46 6.94 -16.26
C ALA A 272 -19.98 7.76 -15.05
N ALA A 273 -19.70 7.10 -13.92
CA ALA A 273 -19.20 7.77 -12.72
C ALA A 273 -17.84 8.44 -12.94
N ALA A 274 -16.90 7.76 -13.61
CA ALA A 274 -15.59 8.32 -13.94
C ALA A 274 -15.69 9.52 -14.90
N SER A 275 -16.57 9.44 -15.90
CA SER A 275 -16.82 10.55 -16.84
C SER A 275 -17.42 11.77 -16.14
N VAL A 276 -18.43 11.57 -15.28
CA VAL A 276 -19.01 12.66 -14.48
C VAL A 276 -17.95 13.31 -13.59
N GLN A 277 -17.12 12.49 -12.95
CA GLN A 277 -16.04 12.98 -12.09
C GLN A 277 -15.02 13.80 -12.89
N LEU A 278 -14.65 13.34 -14.08
CA LEU A 278 -13.75 14.05 -14.97
C LEU A 278 -14.30 15.42 -15.39
N VAL A 279 -15.60 15.49 -15.73
CA VAL A 279 -16.26 16.77 -16.06
C VAL A 279 -16.18 17.76 -14.91
N PHE A 280 -16.43 17.32 -13.67
CA PHE A 280 -16.29 18.19 -12.50
C PHE A 280 -14.85 18.63 -12.24
N TRP A 281 -13.86 17.76 -12.46
CA TRP A 281 -12.44 18.13 -12.35
C TRP A 281 -12.03 19.17 -13.39
N VAL A 282 -12.48 19.02 -14.63
CA VAL A 282 -12.24 20.00 -15.71
C VAL A 282 -12.94 21.33 -15.40
N ALA A 283 -14.19 21.29 -14.94
CA ALA A 283 -14.91 22.50 -14.54
C ALA A 283 -14.17 23.26 -13.43
N LEU A 284 -13.67 22.54 -12.41
CA LEU A 284 -12.89 23.14 -11.33
C LEU A 284 -11.58 23.78 -11.85
N LEU A 285 -10.91 23.16 -12.83
CA LEU A 285 -9.73 23.76 -13.46
C LEU A 285 -10.03 25.04 -14.23
N ILE A 286 -11.16 25.08 -14.95
CA ILE A 286 -11.60 26.30 -15.64
C ILE A 286 -11.83 27.41 -14.60
N THR A 287 -12.44 27.08 -13.45
CA THR A 287 -12.62 28.03 -12.35
C THR A 287 -11.28 28.52 -11.78
N VAL A 288 -10.31 27.62 -11.56
CA VAL A 288 -8.97 27.98 -11.06
C VAL A 288 -8.23 28.90 -12.05
N SER A 289 -8.35 28.65 -13.35
CA SER A 289 -7.73 29.47 -14.40
C SER A 289 -8.29 30.91 -14.43
N GLY A 290 -9.50 31.11 -13.93
CA GLY A 290 -10.12 32.43 -13.80
C GLY A 290 -9.55 33.30 -12.68
N LEU A 291 -8.72 32.75 -11.77
CA LEU A 291 -8.17 33.48 -10.63
C LEU A 291 -7.12 34.51 -11.07
N LYS A 292 -7.33 35.77 -10.70
CA LYS A 292 -6.43 36.88 -11.04
C LYS A 292 -5.69 37.49 -9.84
N THR A 293 -6.24 37.32 -8.64
CA THR A 293 -5.70 37.90 -7.40
C THR A 293 -5.27 36.81 -6.42
N HIS A 294 -4.25 37.11 -5.61
CA HIS A 294 -3.82 36.30 -4.47
C HIS A 294 -3.62 34.80 -4.75
N THR A 295 -3.17 34.46 -5.97
CA THR A 295 -3.04 33.06 -6.44
C THR A 295 -2.07 32.21 -5.61
N TRP A 296 -1.15 32.85 -4.89
CA TRP A 296 -0.23 32.20 -3.96
C TRP A 296 -0.93 31.36 -2.88
N PHE A 297 -2.12 31.74 -2.40
CA PHE A 297 -2.86 30.90 -1.44
C PHE A 297 -3.31 29.59 -2.10
N MET A 298 -3.74 29.63 -3.36
CA MET A 298 -4.08 28.42 -4.12
C MET A 298 -2.86 27.55 -4.42
N VAL A 299 -1.73 28.16 -4.76
CA VAL A 299 -0.47 27.43 -4.92
C VAL A 299 -0.07 26.75 -3.61
N ALA A 300 -0.15 27.46 -2.48
CA ALA A 300 0.16 26.90 -1.16
C ALA A 300 -0.76 25.72 -0.79
N VAL A 301 -2.07 25.87 -1.00
CA VAL A 301 -3.05 24.78 -0.79
C VAL A 301 -2.70 23.57 -1.65
N GLY A 302 -2.50 23.77 -2.96
CA GLY A 302 -2.19 22.69 -3.91
C GLY A 302 -0.87 21.98 -3.59
N ALA A 303 0.18 22.74 -3.30
CA ALA A 303 1.51 22.21 -2.95
C ALA A 303 1.48 21.42 -1.63
N LEU A 304 0.81 21.95 -0.61
CA LEU A 304 0.64 21.26 0.67
C LEU A 304 -0.07 19.92 0.50
N GLY A 305 -1.15 19.90 -0.29
CA GLY A 305 -1.86 18.66 -0.58
C GLY A 305 -1.02 17.67 -1.38
N MET A 306 -0.24 18.14 -2.35
CA MET A 306 0.65 17.29 -3.13
C MET A 306 1.76 16.66 -2.25
N MET A 307 2.37 17.45 -1.36
CA MET A 307 3.34 16.93 -0.39
C MET A 307 2.72 15.85 0.50
N GLN A 308 1.51 16.07 1.00
CA GLN A 308 0.82 15.09 1.81
C GLN A 308 0.50 13.81 1.03
N ASN A 309 0.02 13.92 -0.21
CA ASN A 309 -0.26 12.76 -1.07
C ASN A 309 1.03 11.98 -1.40
N LEU A 310 2.17 12.67 -1.58
CA LEU A 310 3.47 12.02 -1.76
C LEU A 310 3.89 11.23 -0.53
N VAL A 311 3.74 11.84 0.66
CA VAL A 311 4.00 11.19 1.94
C VAL A 311 3.10 9.96 2.12
N LEU A 312 1.81 10.05 1.80
CA LEU A 312 0.91 8.90 1.82
C LEU A 312 1.35 7.79 0.86
N ALA A 313 1.67 8.13 -0.38
CA ALA A 313 2.14 7.18 -1.37
C ALA A 313 3.39 6.44 -0.88
N GLY A 314 4.31 7.11 -0.17
CA GLY A 314 5.52 6.51 0.39
C GLY A 314 5.34 5.77 1.72
N ALA A 315 4.36 6.17 2.54
CA ALA A 315 4.26 5.74 3.93
C ALA A 315 4.17 4.21 4.11
N PRO A 316 4.92 3.63 5.06
CA PRO A 316 4.71 2.26 5.49
C PRO A 316 3.42 2.14 6.32
N ARG A 317 2.74 1.00 6.19
CA ARG A 317 1.47 0.69 6.87
C ARG A 317 1.55 -0.66 7.54
N THR A 318 0.80 -0.82 8.62
CA THR A 318 0.63 -2.11 9.29
C THR A 318 -0.32 -3.00 8.49
N PRO A 319 -0.17 -4.33 8.56
CA PRO A 319 -1.03 -5.25 7.85
C PRO A 319 -2.50 -5.11 8.28
N GLU A 320 -2.76 -4.76 9.54
CA GLU A 320 -4.11 -4.49 10.05
C GLU A 320 -4.81 -3.30 9.36
N ALA A 321 -4.07 -2.23 9.10
CA ALA A 321 -4.55 -1.05 8.38
C ALA A 321 -4.67 -1.27 6.88
N LEU A 322 -3.92 -2.23 6.34
CA LEU A 322 -4.13 -2.82 5.02
C LEU A 322 -5.24 -3.89 5.03
N GLY A 323 -5.94 -4.05 6.17
CA GLY A 323 -7.06 -4.96 6.41
C GLY A 323 -6.75 -6.45 6.31
N ILE A 324 -5.49 -6.81 6.49
CA ILE A 324 -4.96 -8.16 6.65
C ILE A 324 -4.57 -8.30 8.14
N PRO A 325 -5.53 -8.51 9.06
CA PRO A 325 -5.22 -8.68 10.48
C PRO A 325 -4.41 -9.96 10.70
N VAL A 326 -3.19 -9.81 11.22
CA VAL A 326 -2.26 -10.91 11.45
C VAL A 326 -1.61 -10.77 12.82
N GLN A 327 -1.26 -11.92 13.39
CA GLN A 327 -0.56 -12.01 14.65
C GLN A 327 0.67 -12.88 14.46
N LEU A 328 1.79 -12.46 15.04
CA LEU A 328 3.00 -13.25 15.04
C LEU A 328 2.82 -14.45 15.97
N GLU A 329 3.01 -15.64 15.41
CA GLU A 329 2.97 -16.90 16.13
C GLU A 329 4.38 -17.28 16.55
N GLU A 330 5.31 -17.32 15.59
CA GLU A 330 6.68 -17.76 15.81
C GLU A 330 7.64 -17.17 14.77
N VAL A 331 8.93 -17.19 15.09
CA VAL A 331 10.01 -16.85 14.16
C VAL A 331 10.95 -18.04 14.08
N VAL A 332 11.43 -18.38 12.89
CA VAL A 332 12.39 -19.47 12.65
C VAL A 332 13.60 -18.89 11.93
N GLY A 333 14.80 -19.07 12.46
CA GLY A 333 16.02 -18.50 11.88
C GLY A 333 17.29 -19.17 12.36
N LEU A 334 17.74 -20.21 11.67
CA LEU A 334 19.01 -20.88 11.95
C LEU A 334 20.13 -20.35 11.05
N HIS A 335 21.38 -20.66 11.43
CA HIS A 335 22.56 -20.25 10.68
C HIS A 335 22.63 -20.82 9.27
N LYS A 336 22.09 -22.03 9.05
CA LYS A 336 22.05 -22.67 7.74
C LYS A 336 20.63 -22.66 7.20
N VAL A 337 20.49 -22.22 5.95
CA VAL A 337 19.21 -22.18 5.23
C VAL A 337 18.49 -23.52 5.25
N MET A 338 19.21 -24.64 5.03
CA MET A 338 18.61 -25.97 5.03
C MET A 338 18.01 -26.34 6.39
N ASP A 339 18.73 -26.05 7.47
CA ASP A 339 18.26 -26.34 8.82
C ASP A 339 17.03 -25.47 9.15
N THR A 340 17.03 -24.19 8.76
CA THR A 340 15.86 -23.30 8.89
C THR A 340 14.63 -23.83 8.14
N LEU A 341 14.83 -24.37 6.93
CA LEU A 341 13.74 -24.92 6.12
C LEU A 341 13.19 -26.23 6.70
N LEU A 342 14.06 -27.09 7.23
CA LEU A 342 13.66 -28.32 7.92
C LEU A 342 12.90 -28.02 9.23
N GLU A 343 13.37 -27.03 10.00
CA GLU A 343 12.68 -26.58 11.22
C GLU A 343 11.32 -25.96 10.87
N LEU A 344 11.23 -25.19 9.78
CA LEU A 344 9.95 -24.69 9.29
C LEU A 344 9.01 -25.81 8.90
N GLU A 345 9.48 -26.84 8.19
CA GLU A 345 8.66 -27.99 7.79
C GLU A 345 8.12 -28.71 9.03
N ALA A 346 8.97 -28.98 10.03
CA ALA A 346 8.56 -29.63 11.28
C ALA A 346 7.48 -28.84 12.05
N LYS A 347 7.46 -27.50 11.93
CA LYS A 347 6.48 -26.63 12.61
C LYS A 347 5.22 -26.42 11.77
N VAL A 348 5.38 -26.20 10.47
CA VAL A 348 4.31 -25.87 9.53
C VAL A 348 4.42 -26.80 8.32
N PRO A 349 3.52 -27.81 8.22
CA PRO A 349 3.55 -28.77 7.13
C PRO A 349 3.56 -28.11 5.76
N TYR A 350 4.39 -28.63 4.86
CA TYR A 350 4.59 -28.21 3.47
C TYR A 350 5.18 -26.81 3.26
N ALA A 351 5.36 -26.00 4.30
CA ALA A 351 5.88 -24.64 4.16
C ALA A 351 7.39 -24.63 3.86
N GLY A 352 8.15 -25.54 4.47
CA GLY A 352 9.57 -25.72 4.17
C GLY A 352 9.78 -26.22 2.75
N LYS A 353 9.01 -27.25 2.35
CA LYS A 353 9.05 -27.83 1.00
C LYS A 353 8.69 -26.80 -0.08
N ALA A 354 7.75 -25.90 0.19
CA ALA A 354 7.37 -24.81 -0.72
C ALA A 354 8.48 -23.77 -0.94
N LEU A 355 9.31 -23.51 0.07
CA LEU A 355 10.41 -22.53 0.00
C LEU A 355 11.73 -23.13 -0.48
N LEU A 356 11.89 -24.45 -0.36
CA LEU A 356 13.08 -25.18 -0.77
C LEU A 356 13.57 -24.84 -2.19
N PRO A 357 12.76 -24.93 -3.26
CA PRO A 357 13.23 -24.65 -4.62
C PRO A 357 13.61 -23.17 -4.84
N ILE A 358 13.14 -22.26 -3.98
CA ILE A 358 13.42 -20.82 -4.09
C ILE A 358 14.79 -20.51 -3.50
N TYR A 359 15.07 -20.97 -2.28
CA TYR A 359 16.30 -20.65 -1.57
C TYR A 359 17.44 -21.65 -1.83
N PHE A 360 17.11 -22.86 -2.29
CA PHE A 360 18.07 -23.90 -2.60
C PHE A 360 17.76 -24.53 -3.97
N PRO A 361 18.09 -23.86 -5.08
CA PRO A 361 17.86 -24.39 -6.43
C PRO A 361 18.80 -25.55 -6.82
N GLY A 362 19.60 -26.05 -5.87
CA GLY A 362 20.56 -27.12 -6.07
C GLY A 362 19.97 -28.52 -5.84
N ARG A 363 20.79 -29.54 -6.09
CA ARG A 363 20.45 -30.93 -5.73
C ARG A 363 20.64 -31.13 -4.23
N LEU A 364 19.63 -31.72 -3.59
CA LEU A 364 19.73 -32.20 -2.22
C LEU A 364 20.71 -33.38 -2.13
N ARG A 365 21.38 -33.49 -0.99
CA ARG A 365 22.18 -34.66 -0.63
C ARG A 365 21.26 -35.78 -0.12
N GLU A 366 21.69 -37.03 -0.22
CA GLU A 366 20.87 -38.20 0.19
C GLU A 366 20.37 -38.09 1.64
N HIS A 367 21.23 -37.73 2.58
CA HIS A 367 20.82 -37.54 3.99
C HIS A 367 19.84 -36.38 4.22
N GLU A 368 19.80 -35.38 3.33
CA GLU A 368 18.83 -34.29 3.41
C GLU A 368 17.48 -34.79 2.92
N ILE A 369 17.47 -35.56 1.82
CA ILE A 369 16.26 -36.20 1.28
C ILE A 369 15.61 -37.10 2.33
N GLU A 370 16.40 -37.95 2.99
CA GLU A 370 15.91 -38.83 4.07
C GLU A 370 15.22 -38.05 5.21
N ARG A 371 15.74 -36.86 5.56
CA ARG A 371 15.13 -35.98 6.58
C ARG A 371 13.80 -35.38 6.11
N TRP A 372 13.75 -34.91 4.86
CA TRP A 372 12.51 -34.40 4.28
C TRP A 372 11.43 -35.49 4.19
N GLU A 373 11.80 -36.69 3.75
CA GLU A 373 10.88 -37.85 3.68
C GLU A 373 10.44 -38.35 5.07
N ALA A 374 11.27 -38.21 6.10
CA ALA A 374 10.89 -38.52 7.47
C ALA A 374 9.78 -37.56 7.98
N LEU A 375 9.95 -36.26 7.75
CA LEU A 375 8.97 -35.24 8.12
C LEU A 375 7.67 -35.38 7.33
N GLU A 376 7.76 -35.67 6.02
CA GLU A 376 6.58 -35.90 5.18
C GLU A 376 5.76 -37.09 5.69
N ARG A 377 6.41 -38.20 6.03
CA ARG A 377 5.74 -39.38 6.63
C ARG A 377 5.11 -39.07 7.98
N GLU A 378 5.73 -38.23 8.79
CA GLU A 378 5.18 -37.81 10.08
C GLU A 378 3.90 -36.97 9.90
N HIS A 379 3.91 -36.04 8.95
CA HIS A 379 2.73 -35.23 8.62
C HIS A 379 1.60 -36.06 8.02
N GLU A 380 1.91 -36.99 7.12
CA GLU A 380 0.91 -37.92 6.58
C GLU A 380 0.24 -38.72 7.70
N ARG A 381 1.04 -39.28 8.62
CA ARG A 381 0.51 -40.00 9.80
C ARG A 381 -0.36 -39.09 10.67
N ALA A 382 0.06 -37.86 10.93
CA ALA A 382 -0.72 -36.91 11.72
C ALA A 382 -2.06 -36.57 11.04
N ALA A 383 -2.06 -36.40 9.71
CA ALA A 383 -3.26 -36.13 8.92
C ALA A 383 -4.24 -37.31 8.85
N PHE A 384 -3.76 -38.55 8.96
CA PHE A 384 -4.63 -39.74 9.05
C PHE A 384 -5.30 -39.89 10.43
N VAL A 385 -4.75 -39.27 11.48
CA VAL A 385 -5.24 -39.39 12.86
C VAL A 385 -6.20 -38.25 13.25
N SER A 386 -6.12 -37.09 12.59
CA SER A 386 -7.01 -35.92 12.77
C SER A 386 -8.26 -35.99 11.90
#